data_AF-A0A1B6L6L6-F1
#
_entry.id   AF-A0A1B6L6L6-F1
#
_cell.length_a   1.000
_cell.length_b   1.000
_cell.length_c   1.000
_cell.angle_alpha   90.00
_cell.angle_beta   90.00
_cell.angle_gamma   90.00
#
_symmetry.space_group_name_H-M   'P 1'
#
loop_
_entity.id
_entity.type
_entity.pdbx_description
1 polymer ?
#
loop_
_entity_poly.entity_id
_entity_poly.type
_entity_poly.pdbx_seq_one_letter_code
_entity_poly.pdbx_strand_id
1 'polypeptide(L)'
;MIWTKVFQYYVPYITTILILNLGKYKRIERLDSAVRAYGYLDNDLDQGVSILCSLYYNNTYSKLGWDVMQVQTNPKDQLDTDQAWCAGELEGLVLYEAIYIHYYNNVKQWCKGRQQLCKKVFEFLDQHLAWVNQTIIDKDGWDPEWHHVNIFFNHMIGLQFGYMEIQTDPKKALTLTDFIVMNLQVDLDDVAAAIEGDISAKVRGDSRCSAIVKMLPNNEDLLIGHNTWTSYVQMYRVLKWYDMPLHTSARSKMVVPGKTISFSGYPGVITSMDDFYLVSSGLIAMETTIGNSNASLWQFVKPTGQIFE
;
A
#
# COMPACT_ATOMS: atom_id res chain seq x y z
N MET A 1 -29.71 10.19 3.85
CA MET A 1 -30.08 10.34 2.42
C MET A 1 -29.39 11.57 1.78
N ILE A 2 -28.12 11.83 2.09
CA ILE A 2 -27.30 12.94 1.51
C ILE A 2 -25.89 12.41 1.09
N TRP A 3 -25.68 11.09 1.04
CA TRP A 3 -24.35 10.47 0.86
C TRP A 3 -23.98 10.10 -0.59
N THR A 4 -24.74 10.54 -1.59
CA THR A 4 -24.55 10.14 -3.01
C THR A 4 -23.98 11.21 -3.93
N LYS A 5 -23.57 12.39 -3.45
CA LYS A 5 -23.16 13.52 -4.31
C LYS A 5 -21.68 13.95 -4.26
N VAL A 6 -20.79 13.16 -3.65
CA VAL A 6 -19.36 13.55 -3.55
C VAL A 6 -18.43 12.72 -4.47
N PHE A 7 -18.91 11.67 -5.13
CA PHE A 7 -18.09 10.80 -5.98
C PHE A 7 -17.81 11.29 -7.41
N GLN A 8 -18.08 12.56 -7.74
CA GLN A 8 -18.21 12.96 -9.15
C GLN A 8 -17.07 13.79 -9.76
N TYR A 9 -15.89 13.85 -9.15
CA TYR A 9 -14.76 14.53 -9.79
C TYR A 9 -13.47 13.71 -9.72
N TYR A 10 -13.02 13.32 -10.93
CA TYR A 10 -11.82 12.58 -11.33
C TYR A 10 -11.94 11.04 -11.43
N VAL A 11 -11.72 10.56 -12.68
CA VAL A 11 -11.73 9.18 -13.22
C VAL A 11 -13.11 8.50 -13.33
N PRO A 12 -13.90 8.76 -14.40
CA PRO A 12 -15.24 8.17 -14.59
C PRO A 12 -15.26 6.64 -14.75
N TYR A 13 -14.11 5.98 -14.87
CA TYR A 13 -14.01 4.53 -15.11
C TYR A 13 -13.76 3.68 -13.85
N ILE A 14 -13.38 4.28 -12.71
CA ILE A 14 -13.27 3.57 -11.41
C ILE A 14 -14.64 3.47 -10.72
N THR A 15 -15.56 4.38 -11.04
CA THR A 15 -16.89 4.48 -10.45
C THR A 15 -17.78 3.25 -10.63
N THR A 16 -17.51 2.37 -11.59
CA THR A 16 -18.34 1.19 -11.85
C THR A 16 -18.04 0.04 -10.87
N ILE A 17 -16.82 -0.03 -10.32
CA ILE A 17 -16.45 -1.02 -9.29
C ILE A 17 -16.96 -0.58 -7.90
N LEU A 18 -17.07 0.74 -7.68
CA LEU A 18 -17.48 1.39 -6.43
C LEU A 18 -18.90 1.06 -5.92
N ILE A 19 -19.79 0.48 -6.76
CA ILE A 19 -21.19 0.24 -6.38
C ILE A 19 -21.41 -1.14 -5.74
N LEU A 20 -20.52 -2.12 -5.93
CA LEU A 20 -20.78 -3.51 -5.50
C LEU A 20 -20.46 -3.81 -4.02
N ASN A 21 -19.65 -2.99 -3.34
CA ASN A 21 -19.19 -3.29 -1.96
C ASN A 21 -19.74 -2.36 -0.85
N LEU A 22 -20.61 -1.39 -1.18
CA LEU A 22 -21.28 -0.54 -0.19
C LEU A 22 -22.30 -1.36 0.62
N GLY A 23 -21.90 -1.83 1.81
CA GLY A 23 -22.81 -2.41 2.81
C GLY A 23 -22.54 -3.85 3.24
N LYS A 24 -21.40 -4.45 2.87
CA LYS A 24 -21.08 -5.84 3.22
C LYS A 24 -20.64 -6.02 4.68
N TYR A 25 -20.02 -5.01 5.29
CA TYR A 25 -19.50 -5.08 6.65
C TYR A 25 -20.26 -4.14 7.60
N LYS A 26 -20.87 -4.71 8.66
CA LYS A 26 -21.88 -4.00 9.46
C LYS A 26 -21.43 -3.52 10.85
N ARG A 27 -20.23 -3.85 11.31
CA ARG A 27 -19.78 -3.42 12.65
C ARG A 27 -18.26 -3.54 12.84
N ILE A 28 -17.62 -2.42 13.18
CA ILE A 28 -16.26 -2.40 13.77
C ILE A 28 -16.44 -2.54 15.28
N GLU A 29 -15.97 -3.63 15.85
CA GLU A 29 -15.95 -3.80 17.31
C GLU A 29 -14.52 -3.76 17.84
N ARG A 30 -14.35 -3.11 18.99
CA ARG A 30 -13.12 -3.19 19.76
C ARG A 30 -13.11 -4.53 20.49
N LEU A 31 -12.22 -5.43 20.08
CA LEU A 31 -12.21 -6.82 20.57
C LEU A 31 -11.61 -6.95 21.99
N ASP A 32 -10.80 -5.97 22.43
CA ASP A 32 -10.24 -5.93 23.78
C ASP A 32 -10.05 -4.47 24.28
N SER A 33 -10.24 -4.27 25.59
CA SER A 33 -10.02 -2.98 26.27
C SER A 33 -8.55 -2.72 26.61
N ALA A 34 -7.71 -3.76 26.70
CA ALA A 34 -6.27 -3.63 26.94
C ALA A 34 -5.46 -3.56 25.63
N VAL A 35 -6.00 -4.16 24.57
CA VAL A 35 -5.38 -4.28 23.24
C VAL A 35 -6.26 -3.56 22.21
N ARG A 36 -5.71 -2.63 21.42
CA ARG A 36 -6.47 -1.97 20.33
C ARG A 36 -6.62 -2.94 19.15
N ALA A 37 -7.47 -3.93 19.32
CA ALA A 37 -7.89 -4.86 18.29
C ALA A 37 -9.23 -4.39 17.71
N TYR A 38 -9.27 -4.24 16.39
CA TYR A 38 -10.45 -3.87 15.60
C TYR A 38 -10.78 -5.02 14.69
N GLY A 39 -12.06 -5.30 14.44
CA GLY A 39 -12.41 -6.34 13.48
C GLY A 39 -13.83 -6.23 12.96
N TYR A 40 -14.02 -6.82 11.78
CA TYR A 40 -15.32 -7.02 11.18
C TYR A 40 -15.88 -8.38 11.57
N LEU A 41 -17.10 -8.38 12.09
CA LEU A 41 -17.82 -9.57 12.51
C LEU A 41 -18.89 -9.91 11.47
N ASP A 42 -18.93 -11.17 11.04
CA ASP A 42 -20.09 -11.71 10.36
C ASP A 42 -21.15 -12.10 11.40
N ASN A 43 -22.34 -11.52 11.29
CA ASN A 43 -23.48 -11.82 12.14
C ASN A 43 -24.38 -12.82 11.43
N ASP A 44 -23.88 -14.05 11.24
CA ASP A 44 -24.73 -15.15 10.82
C ASP A 44 -25.37 -15.76 12.08
N LEU A 45 -26.65 -15.45 12.28
CA LEU A 45 -27.41 -15.72 13.52
C LEU A 45 -27.47 -17.21 13.89
N ASP A 46 -27.13 -18.11 12.97
CA ASP A 46 -27.18 -19.56 13.14
C ASP A 46 -25.80 -20.24 13.30
N GLN A 47 -24.67 -19.56 13.07
CA GLN A 47 -23.31 -20.19 13.09
C GLN A 47 -22.30 -19.58 14.06
N GLY A 48 -22.67 -18.54 14.78
CA GLY A 48 -21.75 -17.83 15.70
C GLY A 48 -20.91 -16.75 14.99
N VAL A 49 -20.30 -15.88 15.80
CA VAL A 49 -19.54 -14.73 15.32
C VAL A 49 -18.23 -15.17 14.65
N SER A 50 -18.07 -14.91 13.35
CA SER A 50 -16.81 -15.11 12.62
C SER A 50 -16.10 -13.79 12.40
N ILE A 51 -14.81 -13.71 12.78
CA ILE A 51 -13.97 -12.53 12.49
C ILE A 51 -13.50 -12.65 11.03
N LEU A 52 -13.91 -11.70 10.21
CA LEU A 52 -13.58 -11.64 8.78
C LEU A 52 -12.21 -11.02 8.53
N CYS A 53 -11.92 -9.92 9.20
CA CYS A 53 -10.56 -9.42 9.33
C CYS A 53 -10.40 -8.71 10.67
N SER A 54 -9.15 -8.60 11.13
CA SER A 54 -8.82 -7.87 12.34
C SER A 54 -7.49 -7.15 12.24
N LEU A 55 -7.35 -6.05 12.97
CA LEU A 55 -6.14 -5.27 13.07
C LEU A 55 -5.79 -5.03 14.53
N TYR A 56 -4.58 -5.42 14.90
CA TYR A 56 -3.92 -5.04 16.14
C TYR A 56 -3.03 -3.83 15.90
N TYR A 57 -3.16 -2.81 16.75
CA TYR A 57 -2.30 -1.62 16.68
C TYR A 57 -1.72 -1.25 18.04
N ASN A 58 -0.40 -1.07 18.08
CA ASN A 58 0.32 -0.57 19.24
C ASN A 58 0.98 0.77 18.90
N ASN A 59 0.49 1.85 19.53
CA ASN A 59 1.05 3.18 19.38
C ASN A 59 2.26 3.34 20.31
N THR A 60 3.44 2.99 19.80
CA THR A 60 4.72 3.03 20.53
C THR A 60 5.71 4.00 19.92
N TYR A 61 5.36 4.73 18.88
CA TYR A 61 6.26 5.63 18.14
C TYR A 61 6.97 6.62 19.06
N SER A 62 6.25 7.28 19.95
CA SER A 62 6.83 8.27 20.89
C SER A 62 7.86 7.68 21.88
N LYS A 63 7.87 6.36 22.09
CA LYS A 63 8.78 5.67 23.02
C LYS A 63 9.89 4.90 22.30
N LEU A 64 9.56 4.25 21.17
CA LEU A 64 10.44 3.31 20.48
C LEU A 64 10.86 3.77 19.08
N GLY A 65 10.28 4.86 18.56
CA GLY A 65 10.46 5.30 17.18
C GLY A 65 9.64 4.49 16.16
N TRP A 66 8.84 3.53 16.61
CA TRP A 66 8.00 2.66 15.79
C TRP A 66 6.63 2.49 16.41
N ASP A 67 5.59 2.67 15.61
CA ASP A 67 4.32 1.98 15.85
C ASP A 67 4.38 0.56 15.33
N VAL A 68 3.53 -0.31 15.84
CA VAL A 68 3.45 -1.71 15.40
C VAL A 68 2.01 -2.02 15.01
N MET A 69 1.81 -2.56 13.82
CA MET A 69 0.51 -3.05 13.38
C MET A 69 0.59 -4.48 12.86
N GLN A 70 -0.47 -5.23 13.11
CA GLN A 70 -0.67 -6.55 12.54
C GLN A 70 -2.10 -6.63 12.03
N VAL A 71 -2.27 -6.99 10.76
CA VAL A 71 -3.57 -7.29 10.17
C VAL A 71 -3.67 -8.77 9.87
N GLN A 72 -4.83 -9.35 10.12
CA GLN A 72 -5.15 -10.74 9.80
C GLN A 72 -6.47 -10.79 9.05
N THR A 73 -6.53 -11.53 7.95
CA THR A 73 -7.77 -11.76 7.19
C THR A 73 -8.17 -13.22 7.23
N ASN A 74 -9.46 -13.47 7.12
CA ASN A 74 -10.02 -14.81 7.15
C ASN A 74 -10.49 -15.19 5.73
N PRO A 75 -9.90 -16.20 5.08
CA PRO A 75 -10.26 -16.57 3.73
C PRO A 75 -11.59 -17.33 3.67
N LYS A 76 -12.18 -17.67 4.82
CA LYS A 76 -13.45 -18.39 4.90
C LYS A 76 -14.56 -17.53 4.29
N ASP A 77 -15.06 -17.96 3.14
CA ASP A 77 -16.15 -17.34 2.39
C ASP A 77 -15.89 -15.89 1.93
N GLN A 78 -14.61 -15.47 1.88
CA GLN A 78 -14.19 -14.15 1.38
C GLN A 78 -13.39 -14.24 0.08
N LEU A 79 -13.66 -13.33 -0.86
CA LEU A 79 -12.79 -13.12 -2.01
C LEU A 79 -11.47 -12.49 -1.54
N ASP A 80 -10.37 -12.75 -2.23
CA ASP A 80 -9.07 -12.13 -1.90
C ASP A 80 -9.10 -10.60 -1.98
N THR A 81 -9.86 -10.04 -2.93
CA THR A 81 -10.07 -8.59 -3.03
C THR A 81 -10.83 -8.04 -1.83
N ASP A 82 -11.76 -8.81 -1.27
CA ASP A 82 -12.52 -8.44 -0.07
C ASP A 82 -11.63 -8.50 1.17
N GLN A 83 -10.75 -9.51 1.26
CA GLN A 83 -9.74 -9.59 2.32
C GLN A 83 -8.81 -8.37 2.27
N ALA A 84 -8.31 -8.01 1.08
CA ALA A 84 -7.43 -6.87 0.87
C ALA A 84 -8.10 -5.54 1.20
N TRP A 85 -9.33 -5.34 0.75
CA TRP A 85 -10.14 -4.18 1.12
C TRP A 85 -10.30 -4.07 2.63
N CYS A 86 -10.69 -5.17 3.29
CA CYS A 86 -10.91 -5.22 4.74
C CYS A 86 -9.64 -4.85 5.51
N ALA A 87 -8.48 -5.36 5.07
CA ALA A 87 -7.19 -5.02 5.65
C ALA A 87 -6.85 -3.53 5.52
N GLY A 88 -7.02 -2.98 4.31
CA GLY A 88 -6.81 -1.56 4.04
C GLY A 88 -7.72 -0.68 4.88
N GLU A 89 -9.02 -0.99 4.90
CA GLU A 89 -10.03 -0.23 5.62
C GLU A 89 -9.72 -0.14 7.11
N LEU A 90 -9.35 -1.25 7.76
CA LEU A 90 -8.91 -1.23 9.15
C LEU A 90 -7.65 -0.39 9.35
N GLU A 91 -6.66 -0.45 8.45
CA GLU A 91 -5.48 0.42 8.55
C GLU A 91 -5.88 1.90 8.44
N GLY A 92 -6.73 2.23 7.48
CA GLY A 92 -7.22 3.59 7.23
C GLY A 92 -7.95 4.17 8.43
N LEU A 93 -8.83 3.37 9.04
CA LEU A 93 -9.61 3.72 10.24
C LEU A 93 -8.70 3.97 11.45
N VAL A 94 -7.75 3.05 11.69
CA VAL A 94 -6.99 3.04 12.95
C VAL A 94 -5.82 4.02 12.90
N LEU A 95 -5.20 4.21 11.73
CA LEU A 95 -4.02 5.05 11.54
C LEU A 95 -4.34 6.42 10.92
N TYR A 96 -5.61 6.84 10.83
CA TYR A 96 -6.00 8.04 10.08
C TYR A 96 -5.18 9.30 10.42
N GLU A 97 -4.84 9.55 11.69
CA GLU A 97 -3.99 10.70 12.05
C GLU A 97 -2.55 10.55 11.55
N ALA A 98 -1.98 9.35 11.69
CA ALA A 98 -0.63 9.05 11.24
C ALA A 98 -0.52 9.13 9.71
N ILE A 99 -1.53 8.63 9.00
CA ILE A 99 -1.66 8.73 7.53
C ILE A 99 -1.64 10.19 7.10
N TYR A 100 -2.45 11.06 7.73
CA TYR A 100 -2.46 12.48 7.36
C TYR A 100 -1.11 13.15 7.61
N ILE A 101 -0.43 12.83 8.72
CA ILE A 101 0.90 13.37 9.02
C ILE A 101 1.90 12.93 7.95
N HIS A 102 1.91 11.65 7.59
CA HIS A 102 2.79 11.13 6.54
C HIS A 102 2.51 11.81 5.19
N TYR A 103 1.24 11.87 4.77
CA TYR A 103 0.82 12.60 3.56
C TYR A 103 1.29 14.06 3.55
N TYR A 104 1.05 14.77 4.67
CA TYR A 104 1.38 16.19 4.77
C TYR A 104 2.89 16.44 4.63
N ASN A 105 3.70 15.57 5.25
CA ASN A 105 5.15 15.69 5.25
C ASN A 105 5.77 15.36 3.88
N ASN A 106 5.23 14.36 3.18
CA ASN A 106 5.91 13.75 2.04
C ASN A 106 5.28 14.07 0.69
N VAL A 107 3.94 14.06 0.59
CA VAL A 107 3.25 14.17 -0.69
C VAL A 107 2.72 15.58 -0.94
N LYS A 108 2.12 16.21 0.07
CA LYS A 108 1.40 17.48 -0.10
C LYS A 108 2.24 18.61 -0.72
N GLN A 109 3.54 18.63 -0.44
CA GLN A 109 4.44 19.68 -0.92
C GLN A 109 5.13 19.34 -2.25
N TRP A 110 4.99 18.10 -2.76
CA TRP A 110 5.79 17.60 -3.89
C TRP A 110 5.62 18.46 -5.16
N CYS A 111 4.42 19.00 -5.40
CA CYS A 111 4.11 19.85 -6.55
C CYS A 111 4.36 21.34 -6.36
N LYS A 112 4.80 21.78 -5.17
CA LYS A 112 5.01 23.20 -4.89
C LYS A 112 6.14 23.74 -5.76
N GLY A 113 5.83 24.69 -6.64
CA GLY A 113 6.78 25.27 -7.59
C GLY A 113 7.10 24.39 -8.81
N ARG A 114 6.46 23.22 -8.93
CA ARG A 114 6.65 22.25 -10.04
C ARG A 114 5.32 21.89 -10.72
N GLN A 115 4.38 22.82 -10.81
CA GLN A 115 3.00 22.55 -11.22
C GLN A 115 2.90 21.97 -12.64
N GLN A 116 3.70 22.47 -13.58
CA GLN A 116 3.70 21.97 -14.96
C GLN A 116 4.25 20.55 -15.07
N LEU A 117 5.29 20.22 -14.29
CA LEU A 117 5.84 18.87 -14.21
C LEU A 117 4.81 17.92 -13.60
N CYS A 118 4.23 18.29 -12.45
CA CYS A 118 3.20 17.48 -11.81
C CYS A 118 2.00 17.22 -12.72
N LYS A 119 1.58 18.21 -13.53
CA LYS A 119 0.51 17.99 -14.51
C LYS A 119 0.86 16.85 -15.46
N LYS A 120 2.07 16.82 -16.01
CA LYS A 120 2.52 15.75 -16.92
C LYS A 120 2.67 14.41 -16.21
N VAL A 121 3.16 14.40 -14.97
CA VAL A 121 3.27 13.18 -14.17
C VAL A 121 1.89 12.60 -13.87
N PHE A 122 0.91 13.44 -13.50
CA PHE A 122 -0.46 12.96 -13.28
C PHE A 122 -1.16 12.55 -14.58
N GLU A 123 -0.89 13.21 -15.71
CA GLU A 123 -1.35 12.74 -17.03
C GLU A 123 -0.75 11.37 -17.39
N PHE A 124 0.51 11.10 -17.01
CA PHE A 124 1.14 9.77 -17.15
C PHE A 124 0.46 8.75 -16.24
N LEU A 125 0.27 9.09 -14.96
CA LEU A 125 -0.38 8.23 -13.98
C LEU A 125 -1.82 7.89 -14.37
N ASP A 126 -2.59 8.86 -14.87
CA ASP A 126 -3.96 8.64 -15.34
C ASP A 126 -4.01 7.65 -16.51
N GLN A 127 -3.10 7.78 -17.48
CA GLN A 127 -2.98 6.82 -18.59
C GLN A 127 -2.59 5.43 -18.09
N HIS A 128 -1.67 5.37 -17.12
CA HIS A 128 -1.22 4.13 -16.53
C HIS A 128 -2.34 3.41 -15.78
N LEU A 129 -3.04 4.11 -14.89
CA LEU A 129 -4.17 3.55 -14.14
C LEU A 129 -5.31 3.11 -15.06
N ALA A 130 -5.57 3.83 -16.15
CA ALA A 130 -6.55 3.41 -17.15
C ALA A 130 -6.16 2.10 -17.83
N TRP A 131 -4.88 1.95 -18.21
CA TRP A 131 -4.36 0.72 -18.79
C TRP A 131 -4.34 -0.46 -17.80
N VAL A 132 -3.91 -0.23 -16.56
CA VAL A 132 -3.94 -1.24 -15.50
C VAL A 132 -5.37 -1.72 -15.27
N ASN A 133 -6.33 -0.80 -15.12
CA ASN A 133 -7.73 -1.15 -14.89
C ASN A 133 -8.32 -1.96 -16.05
N GLN A 134 -8.05 -1.56 -17.29
CA GLN A 134 -8.51 -2.33 -18.46
C GLN A 134 -7.87 -3.73 -18.50
N THR A 135 -6.58 -3.83 -18.16
CA THR A 135 -5.86 -5.09 -18.18
C THR A 135 -6.34 -6.04 -17.07
N ILE A 136 -6.68 -5.52 -15.88
CA ILE A 136 -7.36 -6.30 -14.82
C ILE A 136 -8.66 -6.90 -15.36
N ILE A 137 -9.49 -6.09 -16.01
CA ILE A 137 -10.78 -6.54 -16.58
C ILE A 137 -10.57 -7.62 -17.64
N ASP A 138 -9.63 -7.40 -18.56
CA ASP A 138 -9.39 -8.31 -19.69
C ASP A 138 -8.82 -9.67 -19.24
N LYS A 139 -8.11 -9.69 -18.10
CA LYS A 139 -7.41 -10.86 -17.56
C LYS A 139 -8.09 -11.50 -16.34
N ASP A 140 -9.24 -10.98 -15.95
CA ASP A 140 -9.94 -11.39 -14.73
C ASP A 140 -10.21 -12.91 -14.72
N GLY A 141 -10.00 -13.52 -13.56
CA GLY A 141 -10.31 -14.91 -13.30
C GLY A 141 -9.30 -15.95 -13.79
N TRP A 142 -8.28 -15.62 -14.59
CA TRP A 142 -7.35 -16.63 -15.11
C TRP A 142 -5.87 -16.26 -15.07
N ASP A 143 -5.50 -14.97 -15.03
CA ASP A 143 -4.12 -14.53 -14.93
C ASP A 143 -3.70 -14.34 -13.44
N PRO A 144 -2.73 -15.12 -12.93
CA PRO A 144 -2.26 -15.01 -11.54
C PRO A 144 -1.64 -13.66 -11.18
N GLU A 145 -0.92 -13.03 -12.11
CA GLU A 145 -0.25 -11.75 -11.87
C GLU A 145 -1.30 -10.66 -11.71
N TRP A 146 -2.24 -10.59 -12.64
CA TRP A 146 -3.28 -9.56 -12.65
C TRP A 146 -4.35 -9.76 -11.56
N HIS A 147 -4.50 -10.98 -11.04
CA HIS A 147 -5.21 -11.24 -9.78
C HIS A 147 -4.58 -10.48 -8.61
N HIS A 148 -3.26 -10.57 -8.44
CA HIS A 148 -2.55 -9.89 -7.36
C HIS A 148 -2.46 -8.37 -7.56
N VAL A 149 -2.37 -7.89 -8.80
CA VAL A 149 -2.51 -6.46 -9.10
C VAL A 149 -3.89 -5.94 -8.65
N ASN A 150 -4.97 -6.67 -8.97
CA ASN A 150 -6.32 -6.29 -8.54
C ASN A 150 -6.48 -6.26 -7.01
N ILE A 151 -5.90 -7.23 -6.30
CA ILE A 151 -5.86 -7.26 -4.83
C ILE A 151 -5.14 -6.02 -4.29
N PHE A 152 -3.99 -5.66 -4.86
CA PHE A 152 -3.19 -4.50 -4.44
C PHE A 152 -4.01 -3.19 -4.52
N PHE A 153 -4.73 -2.97 -5.63
CA PHE A 153 -5.59 -1.80 -5.76
C PHE A 153 -6.79 -1.83 -4.81
N ASN A 154 -7.42 -2.98 -4.58
CA ASN A 154 -8.49 -3.09 -3.59
C ASN A 154 -8.02 -2.80 -2.16
N HIS A 155 -6.77 -3.16 -1.82
CA HIS A 155 -6.15 -2.76 -0.55
C HIS A 155 -6.09 -1.22 -0.42
N MET A 156 -5.57 -0.52 -1.44
CA MET A 156 -5.49 0.96 -1.42
C MET A 156 -6.88 1.62 -1.37
N ILE A 157 -7.88 1.04 -2.05
CA ILE A 157 -9.25 1.58 -2.00
C ILE A 157 -9.83 1.41 -0.59
N GLY A 158 -9.69 0.22 0.02
CA GLY A 158 -10.09 0.00 1.41
C GLY A 158 -9.43 0.99 2.35
N LEU A 159 -8.12 1.21 2.21
CA LEU A 159 -7.34 2.16 2.99
C LEU A 159 -7.89 3.59 2.91
N GLN A 160 -8.21 4.07 1.72
CA GLN A 160 -8.82 5.38 1.53
C GLN A 160 -10.23 5.46 2.14
N PHE A 161 -11.01 4.39 1.98
CA PHE A 161 -12.37 4.31 2.53
C PHE A 161 -12.35 4.42 4.06
N GLY A 162 -11.53 3.60 4.71
CA GLY A 162 -11.41 3.60 6.17
C GLY A 162 -10.90 4.94 6.72
N TYR A 163 -9.95 5.57 6.04
CA TYR A 163 -9.49 6.92 6.38
C TYR A 163 -10.64 7.94 6.34
N MET A 164 -11.44 7.92 5.27
CA MET A 164 -12.53 8.88 5.07
C MET A 164 -13.74 8.64 5.97
N GLU A 165 -13.94 7.41 6.46
CA GLU A 165 -15.03 7.10 7.40
C GLU A 165 -14.87 7.85 8.72
N ILE A 166 -13.63 7.96 9.23
CA ILE A 166 -13.34 8.61 10.51
C ILE A 166 -12.90 10.07 10.37
N GLN A 167 -12.37 10.46 9.20
CA GLN A 167 -11.90 11.83 8.97
C GLN A 167 -13.06 12.81 8.79
N THR A 168 -13.24 13.70 9.77
CA THR A 168 -14.33 14.70 9.78
C THR A 168 -13.88 16.09 9.34
N ASP A 169 -12.58 16.39 9.30
CA ASP A 169 -12.06 17.70 8.86
C ASP A 169 -11.94 17.74 7.32
N PRO A 170 -12.71 18.59 6.62
CA PRO A 170 -12.61 18.70 5.16
C PRO A 170 -11.22 19.12 4.66
N LYS A 171 -10.40 19.80 5.48
CA LYS A 171 -9.02 20.19 5.12
C LYS A 171 -8.03 19.03 5.18
N LYS A 172 -8.47 17.90 5.75
CA LYS A 172 -7.72 16.66 5.83
C LYS A 172 -8.34 15.56 4.97
N ALA A 173 -9.36 15.84 4.17
CA ALA A 173 -9.89 14.87 3.22
C ALA A 173 -8.80 14.49 2.21
N LEU A 174 -8.64 13.19 1.95
CA LEU A 174 -7.68 12.63 1.00
C LEU A 174 -8.42 11.83 -0.07
N THR A 175 -8.01 12.01 -1.31
CA THR A 175 -8.53 11.30 -2.48
C THR A 175 -7.84 9.94 -2.64
N LEU A 176 -8.41 9.04 -3.45
CA LEU A 176 -7.72 7.79 -3.81
C LEU A 176 -6.37 8.06 -4.50
N THR A 177 -6.29 9.11 -5.32
CA THR A 177 -5.04 9.55 -5.95
C THR A 177 -3.99 9.93 -4.90
N ASP A 178 -4.35 10.58 -3.79
CA ASP A 178 -3.39 10.88 -2.73
C ASP A 178 -2.79 9.60 -2.12
N PHE A 179 -3.58 8.55 -1.95
CA PHE A 179 -3.11 7.24 -1.47
C PHE A 179 -2.24 6.51 -2.50
N ILE A 180 -2.62 6.54 -3.78
CA ILE A 180 -1.81 5.98 -4.86
C ILE A 180 -0.45 6.69 -4.93
N VAL A 181 -0.43 8.02 -4.87
CA VAL A 181 0.82 8.81 -4.90
C VAL A 181 1.69 8.54 -3.67
N MET A 182 1.11 8.35 -2.48
CA MET A 182 1.87 7.93 -1.29
C MET A 182 2.58 6.58 -1.51
N ASN A 183 1.91 5.63 -2.17
CA ASN A 183 2.46 4.30 -2.41
C ASN A 183 3.42 4.23 -3.61
N LEU A 184 3.37 5.20 -4.53
CA LEU A 184 4.20 5.25 -5.73
C LEU A 184 5.20 6.40 -5.70
N GLN A 185 5.51 6.95 -4.52
CA GLN A 185 6.27 8.20 -4.41
C GLN A 185 7.65 8.10 -5.09
N VAL A 186 8.35 6.98 -4.91
CA VAL A 186 9.69 6.76 -5.49
C VAL A 186 9.61 6.63 -7.01
N ASP A 187 8.69 5.83 -7.53
CA ASP A 187 8.48 5.67 -8.96
C ASP A 187 8.07 6.97 -9.65
N LEU A 188 7.21 7.78 -9.02
CA LEU A 188 6.77 9.05 -9.58
C LEU A 188 7.92 10.07 -9.66
N ASP A 189 8.93 9.96 -8.80
CA ASP A 189 10.17 10.73 -8.95
C ASP A 189 10.96 10.29 -10.20
N ASP A 190 11.00 8.99 -10.52
CA ASP A 190 11.66 8.49 -11.72
C ASP A 190 10.84 8.80 -13.00
N VAL A 191 9.52 8.81 -12.93
CA VAL A 191 8.65 9.32 -14.02
C VAL A 191 8.89 10.81 -14.24
N ALA A 192 8.99 11.59 -13.17
CA ALA A 192 9.32 13.01 -13.27
C ALA A 192 10.69 13.22 -13.94
N ALA A 193 11.71 12.48 -13.50
CA ALA A 193 13.04 12.50 -14.11
C ALA A 193 12.99 12.10 -15.61
N ALA A 194 12.23 11.06 -15.96
CA ALA A 194 12.07 10.63 -17.34
C ALA A 194 11.39 11.69 -18.23
N ILE A 195 10.38 12.39 -17.70
CA ILE A 195 9.68 13.48 -18.41
C ILE A 195 10.59 14.69 -18.64
N GLU A 196 11.47 15.00 -17.68
CA GLU A 196 12.43 16.11 -17.79
C GLU A 196 13.69 15.72 -18.57
N GLY A 197 13.89 14.42 -18.82
CA GLY A 197 15.13 13.90 -19.38
C GLY A 197 16.31 14.07 -18.42
N ASP A 198 16.05 14.06 -17.12
CA ASP A 198 17.05 14.33 -16.09
C ASP A 198 18.11 13.22 -16.07
N ILE A 199 19.37 13.64 -16.12
CA ILE A 199 20.56 12.79 -16.02
C ILE A 199 21.42 13.14 -14.82
N SER A 200 20.95 14.06 -13.96
CA SER A 200 21.60 14.33 -12.70
C SER A 200 21.71 12.99 -11.98
N ALA A 201 22.94 12.47 -11.90
CA ALA A 201 23.18 11.31 -11.08
C ALA A 201 22.74 11.74 -9.69
N LYS A 202 21.64 11.19 -9.15
CA LYS A 202 21.34 11.29 -7.72
C LYS A 202 22.65 10.89 -7.04
N VAL A 203 23.35 11.88 -6.49
CA VAL A 203 24.80 11.82 -6.26
C VAL A 203 25.09 10.59 -5.41
N ARG A 204 26.19 9.89 -5.70
CA ARG A 204 26.72 8.82 -4.83
C ARG A 204 26.74 9.34 -3.38
N GLY A 205 25.75 8.94 -2.57
CA GLY A 205 25.64 9.32 -1.16
C GLY A 205 24.32 9.98 -0.72
N ASP A 206 23.42 10.40 -1.62
CA ASP A 206 22.25 11.21 -1.20
C ASP A 206 20.93 10.42 -1.00
N SER A 207 20.85 9.15 -1.42
CA SER A 207 19.59 8.37 -1.28
C SER A 207 19.75 6.85 -1.48
N ARG A 208 20.88 6.24 -1.09
CA ARG A 208 21.06 4.78 -1.25
C ARG A 208 21.00 4.09 0.10
N CYS A 209 20.02 3.19 0.26
CA CYS A 209 19.99 2.26 1.37
C CYS A 209 21.31 1.47 1.45
N SER A 210 21.66 1.00 2.65
CA SER A 210 22.80 0.10 2.85
C SER A 210 22.28 -1.27 3.27
N ALA A 211 22.80 -2.33 2.67
CA ALA A 211 22.40 -3.71 2.97
C ALA A 211 23.61 -4.62 3.18
N ILE A 212 23.45 -5.64 4.02
CA ILE A 212 24.47 -6.66 4.28
C ILE A 212 23.83 -8.05 4.39
N VAL A 213 24.50 -9.03 3.78
CA VAL A 213 24.24 -10.46 3.97
C VAL A 213 25.53 -11.07 4.50
N LYS A 214 25.52 -11.57 5.75
CA LYS A 214 26.71 -12.00 6.48
C LYS A 214 26.55 -13.42 7.01
N MET A 215 27.30 -14.34 6.40
CA MET A 215 27.51 -15.68 6.96
C MET A 215 28.48 -15.61 8.14
N LEU A 216 28.06 -16.14 9.29
CA LEU A 216 28.88 -16.24 10.49
C LEU A 216 29.91 -17.38 10.37
N PRO A 217 30.99 -17.37 11.18
CA PRO A 217 32.00 -18.42 11.17
C PRO A 217 31.39 -19.82 11.29
N ASN A 218 31.97 -20.79 10.59
CA ASN A 218 31.51 -22.19 10.59
C ASN A 218 30.05 -22.40 10.14
N ASN A 219 29.48 -21.44 9.41
CA ASN A 219 28.09 -21.46 8.93
C ASN A 219 27.07 -21.58 10.08
N GLU A 220 27.36 -21.03 11.25
CA GLU A 220 26.47 -21.10 12.42
C GLU A 220 25.15 -20.33 12.21
N ASP A 221 25.19 -19.24 11.44
CA ASP A 221 24.03 -18.43 11.10
C ASP A 221 24.26 -17.57 9.84
N LEU A 222 23.18 -17.03 9.31
CA LEU A 222 23.15 -16.03 8.24
C LEU A 222 22.43 -14.77 8.72
N LEU A 223 23.20 -13.72 8.98
CA LEU A 223 22.65 -12.42 9.38
C LEU A 223 22.33 -11.58 8.14
N ILE A 224 21.17 -10.95 8.15
CA ILE A 224 20.74 -10.02 7.10
C ILE A 224 20.38 -8.70 7.75
N GLY A 225 20.95 -7.61 7.24
CA GLY A 225 20.72 -6.26 7.75
C GLY A 225 20.47 -5.27 6.63
N HIS A 226 19.57 -4.33 6.86
CA HIS A 226 19.25 -3.23 5.95
C HIS A 226 19.13 -1.93 6.74
N ASN A 227 19.52 -0.83 6.12
CA ASN A 227 19.43 0.51 6.66
C ASN A 227 18.98 1.48 5.56
N THR A 228 17.71 1.88 5.58
CA THR A 228 17.17 2.91 4.68
C THR A 228 17.85 4.24 4.88
N TRP A 229 18.14 4.94 3.78
CA TRP A 229 18.58 6.32 3.78
C TRP A 229 17.44 7.17 3.22
N THR A 230 16.81 7.96 4.08
CA THR A 230 15.69 8.81 3.68
C THR A 230 15.69 10.13 4.45
N SER A 231 14.87 11.09 4.01
CA SER A 231 14.70 12.38 4.67
C SER A 231 14.10 12.23 6.06
N TYR A 232 14.53 13.05 7.02
CA TYR A 232 13.99 13.03 8.38
C TYR A 232 12.49 13.27 8.47
N VAL A 233 11.88 13.92 7.47
CA VAL A 233 10.42 14.14 7.43
C VAL A 233 9.62 12.83 7.22
N GLN A 234 10.28 11.77 6.73
CA GLN A 234 9.69 10.43 6.56
C GLN A 234 9.78 9.59 7.83
N MET A 235 10.40 10.07 8.92
CA MET A 235 10.65 9.24 10.11
C MET A 235 9.42 8.85 10.94
N TYR A 236 8.18 9.07 10.48
CA TYR A 236 7.02 8.44 11.12
C TYR A 236 6.90 6.99 10.62
N ARG A 237 7.28 6.03 11.46
CA ARG A 237 7.45 4.63 11.08
C ARG A 237 6.43 3.70 11.72
N VAL A 238 6.01 2.69 10.95
CA VAL A 238 5.13 1.61 11.38
C VAL A 238 5.76 0.29 10.96
N LEU A 239 6.01 -0.60 11.91
CA LEU A 239 6.39 -1.98 11.62
C LEU A 239 5.13 -2.79 11.37
N LYS A 240 5.01 -3.40 10.19
CA LYS A 240 3.77 -4.00 9.71
C LYS A 240 3.90 -5.52 9.60
N TRP A 241 2.85 -6.22 10.00
CA TRP A 241 2.64 -7.65 9.75
C TRP A 241 1.33 -7.84 9.01
N TYR A 242 1.38 -8.41 7.80
CA TYR A 242 0.19 -8.81 7.07
C TYR A 242 0.11 -10.34 7.06
N ASP A 243 -0.92 -10.88 7.70
CA ASP A 243 -1.27 -12.30 7.70
C ASP A 243 -2.53 -12.48 6.84
N MET A 244 -2.31 -12.59 5.54
CA MET A 244 -3.34 -12.57 4.52
C MET A 244 -3.22 -13.83 3.66
N PRO A 245 -3.99 -14.89 3.95
CA PRO A 245 -3.96 -16.14 3.19
C PRO A 245 -4.70 -15.99 1.85
N LEU A 246 -4.16 -15.13 0.99
CA LEU A 246 -4.62 -14.90 -0.38
C LEU A 246 -4.30 -16.11 -1.25
N HIS A 247 -5.10 -16.32 -2.29
CA HIS A 247 -4.91 -17.40 -3.25
C HIS A 247 -3.97 -16.98 -4.37
N THR A 248 -3.27 -17.96 -4.94
CA THR A 248 -2.32 -17.79 -6.06
C THR A 248 -2.99 -17.32 -7.36
N SER A 249 -4.31 -17.47 -7.49
CA SER A 249 -5.12 -16.86 -8.53
C SER A 249 -6.59 -16.90 -8.11
N ALA A 250 -7.45 -16.14 -8.79
CA ALA A 250 -8.89 -16.06 -8.50
C ALA A 250 -9.64 -17.40 -8.47
N ARG A 251 -9.12 -18.44 -9.16
CA ARG A 251 -9.73 -19.78 -9.21
C ARG A 251 -8.94 -20.84 -8.44
N SER A 252 -7.80 -20.46 -7.88
CA SER A 252 -6.93 -21.39 -7.16
C SER A 252 -7.40 -21.58 -5.73
N LYS A 253 -7.32 -22.82 -5.24
CA LYS A 253 -7.44 -23.11 -3.79
C LYS A 253 -6.09 -23.07 -3.08
N MET A 254 -4.99 -22.90 -3.83
CA MET A 254 -3.65 -22.83 -3.28
C MET A 254 -3.36 -21.42 -2.80
N VAL A 255 -3.13 -21.28 -1.50
CA VAL A 255 -2.69 -20.04 -0.85
C VAL A 255 -1.28 -19.69 -1.29
N VAL A 256 -0.98 -18.39 -1.41
CA VAL A 256 0.37 -17.92 -1.73
C VAL A 256 1.38 -18.38 -0.68
N PRO A 257 2.61 -18.76 -1.07
CA PRO A 257 3.64 -19.19 -0.11
C PRO A 257 3.99 -18.10 0.93
N GLY A 258 3.94 -16.84 0.52
CA GLY A 258 4.17 -15.66 1.36
C GLY A 258 2.92 -15.12 2.05
N LYS A 259 2.05 -15.99 2.55
CA LYS A 259 0.79 -15.59 3.21
C LYS A 259 0.98 -14.64 4.40
N THR A 260 2.13 -14.73 5.07
CA THR A 260 2.48 -13.83 6.16
C THR A 260 3.74 -13.09 5.77
N ILE A 261 3.67 -11.76 5.78
CA ILE A 261 4.84 -10.89 5.57
C ILE A 261 4.98 -9.93 6.74
N SER A 262 6.22 -9.60 7.07
CA SER A 262 6.51 -8.51 7.99
C SER A 262 7.56 -7.59 7.40
N PHE A 263 7.35 -6.29 7.52
CA PHE A 263 8.22 -5.31 6.88
C PHE A 263 8.22 -3.98 7.62
N SER A 264 9.33 -3.24 7.51
CA SER A 264 9.38 -1.85 7.94
C SER A 264 8.57 -1.00 6.97
N GLY A 265 7.72 -0.12 7.47
CA GLY A 265 6.87 0.69 6.59
C GLY A 265 6.46 2.01 7.20
N TYR A 266 5.45 2.61 6.57
CA TYR A 266 4.98 3.97 6.84
C TYR A 266 3.45 4.01 6.94
N PRO A 267 2.86 5.00 7.64
CA PRO A 267 1.41 5.15 7.72
C PRO A 267 0.80 5.35 6.33
N GLY A 268 -0.13 4.48 5.92
CA GLY A 268 -0.85 4.61 4.64
C GLY A 268 -0.07 4.14 3.40
N VAL A 269 1.11 3.57 3.61
CA VAL A 269 1.92 2.92 2.56
C VAL A 269 1.84 1.41 2.78
N ILE A 270 1.20 0.69 1.87
CA ILE A 270 0.91 -0.76 2.00
C ILE A 270 2.10 -1.64 1.59
N THR A 271 3.16 -1.04 1.09
CA THR A 271 4.48 -1.63 0.85
C THR A 271 5.51 -1.09 1.86
N SER A 272 6.73 -1.62 1.82
CA SER A 272 7.81 -1.22 2.72
C SER A 272 8.38 0.15 2.37
N MET A 273 8.62 0.44 1.08
CA MET A 273 9.29 1.64 0.55
C MET A 273 10.76 1.78 1.01
N ASP A 274 11.12 1.22 2.15
CA ASP A 274 12.50 0.88 2.53
C ASP A 274 13.01 -0.36 1.80
N ASP A 275 12.07 -1.29 1.61
CA ASP A 275 12.22 -2.68 1.20
C ASP A 275 13.11 -3.50 2.12
N PHE A 276 12.47 -3.93 3.22
CA PHE A 276 12.95 -5.01 4.05
C PHE A 276 11.79 -5.90 4.47
N TYR A 277 11.64 -7.05 3.81
CA TYR A 277 10.56 -8.00 4.03
C TYR A 277 11.08 -9.32 4.58
N LEU A 278 10.42 -9.82 5.62
CA LEU A 278 10.49 -11.21 6.04
C LEU A 278 9.21 -11.90 5.57
N VAL A 279 9.35 -13.01 4.85
CA VAL A 279 8.23 -13.69 4.19
C VAL A 279 8.10 -15.11 4.72
N SER A 280 6.87 -15.54 5.02
CA SER A 280 6.58 -16.88 5.58
C SER A 280 7.01 -18.05 4.69
N SER A 281 7.34 -17.79 3.43
CA SER A 281 7.93 -18.77 2.50
C SER A 281 9.38 -19.13 2.85
N GLY A 282 9.99 -18.44 3.83
CA GLY A 282 11.41 -18.57 4.16
C GLY A 282 12.31 -17.63 3.37
N LEU A 283 11.73 -16.67 2.63
CA LEU A 283 12.46 -15.67 1.88
C LEU A 283 12.62 -14.37 2.68
N ILE A 284 13.73 -13.69 2.43
CA ILE A 284 13.97 -12.31 2.83
C ILE A 284 14.21 -11.51 1.56
N ALA A 285 13.51 -10.39 1.41
CA ALA A 285 13.64 -9.50 0.25
C ALA A 285 14.06 -8.12 0.74
N MET A 286 15.07 -7.54 0.09
CA MET A 286 15.53 -6.18 0.35
C MET A 286 16.20 -5.58 -0.88
N GLU A 287 16.15 -4.27 -1.04
CA GLU A 287 16.84 -3.56 -2.12
C GLU A 287 17.76 -2.43 -1.62
N THR A 288 18.55 -1.89 -2.56
CA THR A 288 19.22 -0.61 -2.39
C THR A 288 19.18 0.13 -3.72
N THR A 289 18.58 1.31 -3.75
CA THR A 289 18.24 1.97 -5.00
C THR A 289 19.49 2.33 -5.81
N ILE A 290 19.56 1.86 -7.06
CA ILE A 290 20.69 2.14 -7.96
C ILE A 290 20.50 3.40 -8.81
N GLY A 291 19.24 3.80 -9.03
CA GLY A 291 18.81 4.90 -9.88
C GLY A 291 19.14 4.68 -11.37
N ASN A 292 18.91 5.73 -12.17
CA ASN A 292 19.32 5.78 -13.57
C ASN A 292 20.05 7.10 -13.86
N SER A 293 21.16 7.03 -14.60
CA SER A 293 21.92 8.22 -15.05
C SER A 293 22.17 8.20 -16.56
N ASN A 294 21.40 7.41 -17.30
CA ASN A 294 21.45 7.32 -18.75
C ASN A 294 20.10 7.79 -19.34
N ALA A 295 20.08 8.99 -19.90
CA ALA A 295 18.88 9.56 -20.53
C ALA A 295 18.31 8.69 -21.65
N SER A 296 19.16 7.94 -22.36
CA SER A 296 18.69 7.06 -23.44
C SER A 296 17.82 5.90 -22.94
N LEU A 297 17.80 5.63 -21.63
CA LEU A 297 16.91 4.63 -21.03
C LEU A 297 15.54 5.18 -20.68
N TRP A 298 15.37 6.50 -20.53
CA TRP A 298 14.07 7.10 -20.21
C TRP A 298 13.02 6.88 -21.29
N GLN A 299 13.44 6.59 -22.52
CA GLN A 299 12.50 6.21 -23.59
C GLN A 299 11.69 4.94 -23.27
N PHE A 300 12.16 4.09 -22.34
CA PHE A 300 11.45 2.87 -21.94
C PHE A 300 10.44 3.10 -20.82
N VAL A 301 10.46 4.24 -20.14
CA VAL A 301 9.43 4.60 -19.15
C VAL A 301 8.17 5.00 -19.91
N LYS A 302 7.17 4.12 -19.91
CA LYS A 302 5.91 4.27 -20.64
C LYS A 302 4.71 4.16 -19.69
N PRO A 303 3.61 4.87 -19.93
CA PRO A 303 2.43 4.73 -19.08
C PRO A 303 1.78 3.35 -19.20
N THR A 304 2.02 2.60 -20.28
CA THR A 304 1.40 1.29 -20.53
C THR A 304 2.43 0.21 -20.82
N GLY A 305 2.06 -1.05 -20.58
CA GLY A 305 2.91 -2.22 -20.84
C GLY A 305 3.96 -2.50 -19.77
N GLN A 306 3.88 -1.79 -18.63
CA GLN A 306 4.73 -1.96 -17.46
C GLN A 306 3.92 -1.63 -16.20
N ILE A 307 4.22 -2.25 -15.07
CA ILE A 307 3.64 -1.95 -13.75
C ILE A 307 4.70 -1.16 -12.97
N PHE A 308 4.27 -0.22 -12.13
CA PHE A 308 5.16 0.42 -11.15
C PHE A 308 5.76 -0.62 -10.20
N GLU A 309 6.90 -0.27 -9.60
CA GLU A 309 7.59 -1.14 -8.65
C GLU A 309 6.73 -1.41 -7.39
#